data_AF-A9SZZ3-F1
#
_entry.id   AF-A9SZZ3-F1
#
_cell.length_a   1.000
_cell.length_b   1.000
_cell.length_c   1.000
_cell.angle_alpha   90.00
_cell.angle_beta   90.00
_cell.angle_gamma   90.00
#
_symmetry.space_group_name_H-M   'P 1'
#
loop_
_entity.id
_entity.type
_entity.pdbx_description
1 polymer ?
#
loop_
_entity_poly.entity_id
_entity_poly.type
_entity_poly.pdbx_seq_one_letter_code
_entity_poly.pdbx_strand_id
1 'polypeptide(L)' 'MAGGMGVVKNKHIEDWGTARENLEKAFRFTRRNITIALVFGIAVPFLTYQGVTGEFHNQDMAAEKPPRKFLGTQQAR' A
#
# COMPACT_ATOMS: atom_id res chain seq x y z
N MET A 1 -14.26 34.82 -4.65
CA MET A 1 -13.18 33.84 -4.83
C MET A 1 -12.29 34.33 -5.97
N ALA A 2 -11.11 34.83 -5.62
CA ALA A 2 -10.18 35.49 -6.54
C ALA A 2 -9.57 34.52 -7.55
N GLY A 3 -9.30 35.02 -8.77
CA GLY A 3 -8.26 34.48 -9.64
C GLY A 3 -8.76 33.84 -10.93
N GLY A 4 -9.12 34.67 -11.90
CA GLY A 4 -9.16 34.25 -13.30
C GLY A 4 -7.75 33.83 -13.74
N MET A 5 -7.50 32.52 -13.79
CA MET A 5 -6.45 31.98 -14.63
C MET A 5 -7.07 31.81 -16.01
N GLY A 6 -6.57 32.54 -17.01
CA GLY A 6 -7.01 32.52 -18.41
C GLY A 6 -6.71 31.20 -19.13
N VAL A 7 -6.96 30.08 -18.47
CA VAL A 7 -6.80 28.74 -19.01
C VAL A 7 -8.13 28.36 -19.65
N VAL A 8 -8.06 27.98 -20.93
CA VAL A 8 -9.23 27.49 -21.66
C VAL A 8 -9.68 26.18 -21.01
N LYS A 9 -10.81 26.20 -20.31
CA LYS A 9 -11.38 25.00 -19.68
C LYS A 9 -11.73 23.99 -20.76
N ASN A 10 -11.12 22.81 -20.68
CA ASN A 10 -11.48 21.69 -21.54
C ASN A 10 -12.42 20.76 -20.77
N LYS A 11 -13.68 20.68 -21.22
CA LYS A 11 -14.70 19.84 -20.61
C LYS A 11 -14.24 18.41 -20.35
N HIS A 12 -13.50 17.79 -21.28
CA HIS A 12 -13.05 16.41 -21.13
C HIS A 12 -12.00 16.26 -20.02
N ILE A 13 -11.15 17.27 -19.82
CA ILE A 13 -10.14 17.27 -18.75
C ILE A 13 -10.81 17.48 -17.39
N GLU A 14 -11.74 18.42 -17.32
CA GLU A 14 -12.50 18.70 -16.09
C GLU A 14 -13.36 17.50 -15.67
N ASP A 15 -14.07 16.88 -16.62
CA ASP A 15 -14.91 15.69 -16.36
C ASP A 15 -14.04 14.49 -15.93
N TRP A 16 -12.85 14.31 -16.54
CA TRP A 16 -11.89 13.27 -16.15
C TRP A 16 -11.32 13.51 -14.74
N GLY A 17 -10.92 14.74 -14.43
CA GLY A 17 -10.45 15.13 -13.10
C GLY A 17 -11.53 14.87 -12.04
N THR A 18 -12.75 15.33 -12.32
CA THR A 18 -13.91 15.13 -11.45
C THR A 18 -14.18 13.64 -11.21
N ALA A 19 -14.09 12.80 -12.25
CA ALA A 19 -14.30 11.36 -12.10
C ALA A 19 -13.24 10.70 -11.21
N ARG A 20 -11.98 11.16 -11.27
CA ARG A 20 -10.88 10.65 -10.44
C ARG A 20 -11.02 11.05 -8.97
N GLU A 21 -11.41 12.29 -8.73
CA GLU A 21 -11.61 12.81 -7.37
C GLU A 21 -12.80 12.16 -6.66
N ASN A 22 -13.74 11.58 -7.42
CA ASN A 22 -14.97 10.98 -6.89
C ASN A 22 -15.06 9.46 -7.16
N LEU A 23 -13.93 8.78 -7.34
CA LEU A 23 -13.88 7.34 -7.62
C LEU A 23 -14.59 6.49 -6.55
N GLU A 24 -14.57 6.95 -5.30
CA GLU A 24 -15.23 6.30 -4.16
C GLU A 24 -16.74 6.20 -4.33
N LYS A 25 -17.38 7.16 -5.01
CA LYS A 25 -18.83 7.14 -5.28
C LYS A 25 -19.23 6.07 -6.28
N ALA A 26 -18.32 5.73 -7.20
CA ALA A 26 -18.54 4.72 -8.23
C ALA A 26 -17.96 3.34 -7.86
N PHE A 27 -17.20 3.25 -6.77
CA PHE A 27 -16.56 2.00 -6.36
C PHE A 27 -17.59 0.93 -5.98
N ARG A 28 -17.29 -0.31 -6.36
CA ARG A 28 -18.12 -1.48 -6.03
C ARG A 28 -17.27 -2.63 -5.50
N PHE A 29 -17.78 -3.32 -4.49
CA PHE A 29 -17.19 -4.55 -3.99
C PHE A 29 -17.51 -5.71 -4.94
N THR A 30 -16.69 -5.82 -5.98
CA THR A 30 -16.70 -6.97 -6.89
C THR A 30 -15.68 -7.99 -6.43
N ARG A 31 -15.82 -9.25 -6.86
CA ARG A 31 -14.81 -10.29 -6.59
C ARG A 31 -13.41 -9.83 -7.00
N ARG A 32 -13.28 -9.22 -8.18
CA ARG A 32 -12.01 -8.67 -8.67
C ARG A 32 -11.45 -7.59 -7.74
N ASN A 33 -12.26 -6.62 -7.35
CA ASN A 33 -11.79 -5.51 -6.51
C ASN A 33 -11.39 -5.99 -5.11
N ILE A 34 -12.14 -6.94 -4.55
CA ILE A 34 -11.79 -7.58 -3.27
C ILE A 34 -10.48 -8.35 -3.41
N THR A 35 -10.29 -9.14 -4.46
CA THR A 35 -9.03 -9.86 -4.68
C THR A 35 -7.85 -8.90 -4.77
N ILE A 36 -7.98 -7.80 -5.53
CA ILE A 36 -6.91 -6.79 -5.63
C ILE A 36 -6.63 -6.16 -4.26
N ALA A 37 -7.68 -5.78 -3.52
CA ALA A 37 -7.54 -5.20 -2.19
C ALA A 37 -6.86 -6.16 -1.20
N LEU A 38 -7.18 -7.45 -1.23
CA LEU A 38 -6.56 -8.45 -0.36
C LEU A 38 -5.09 -8.70 -0.73
N VAL A 39 -4.79 -8.80 -2.02
CA VAL A 39 -3.41 -9.01 -2.49
C VAL A 39 -2.53 -7.84 -2.09
N PHE A 40 -2.92 -6.61 -2.43
CA PHE A 40 -2.07 -5.45 -2.19
C PHE A 40 -2.21 -4.85 -0.79
N GLY A 41 -3.36 -5.02 -0.14
CA GLY A 41 -3.60 -4.52 1.23
C GLY A 41 -3.12 -5.47 2.32
N ILE A 42 -3.00 -6.78 2.05
CA ILE A 42 -2.63 -7.78 3.06
C ILE A 42 -1.44 -8.61 2.61
N ALA A 43 -1.56 -9.34 1.49
CA ALA A 43 -0.55 -10.33 1.12
C ALA A 43 0.83 -9.70 0.84
N VAL A 44 0.87 -8.62 0.07
CA VAL A 44 2.13 -7.94 -0.28
C VAL A 44 2.83 -7.35 0.97
N PRO A 45 2.17 -6.55 1.83
CA PRO A 45 2.81 -6.07 3.06
C PRO A 45 3.27 -7.19 3.98
N PHE A 46 2.46 -8.25 4.13
CA PHE A 46 2.79 -9.38 4.99
C PHE A 46 4.03 -10.14 4.51
N LEU A 47 4.08 -10.49 3.22
CA LEU A 47 5.22 -11.19 2.64
C LEU A 47 6.48 -10.32 2.65
N THR A 48 6.34 -9.02 2.37
CA THR A 48 7.47 -8.07 2.44
C THR A 48 8.03 -8.03 3.85
N TYR A 49 7.16 -7.93 4.86
CA TYR A 49 7.56 -7.93 6.25
C TYR A 49 8.28 -9.22 6.65
N GLN A 50 7.75 -10.38 6.29
CA GLN A 50 8.40 -11.67 6.54
C GLN A 50 9.76 -11.78 5.85
N GLY A 51 9.89 -11.34 4.60
CA GLY A 51 11.15 -11.36 3.88
C GLY A 51 12.21 -10.48 4.55
N VAL A 52 11.86 -9.25 4.90
CA VAL A 52 12.78 -8.30 5.55
C VAL A 52 13.19 -8.77 6.95
N THR A 53 12.24 -9.23 7.75
CA THR A 53 12.54 -9.70 9.12
C THR A 53 13.32 -11.01 9.11
N GLY A 54 13.04 -11.92 8.17
CA GLY A 54 13.83 -13.12 7.97
C GLY A 54 15.28 -12.81 7.57
N GLU A 55 15.48 -11.83 6.70
CA GLU A 55 16.82 -11.37 6.33
C GLU A 55 17.58 -10.78 7.53
N PHE A 56 16.93 -9.95 8.34
CA PHE A 56 17.55 -9.44 9.56
C PHE A 56 17.92 -10.55 10.55
N HIS A 57 17.08 -11.57 10.66
CA HIS A 57 17.39 -12.73 11.50
C HIS A 57 18.61 -13.50 10.99
N ASN A 58 18.71 -13.72 9.68
CA ASN A 58 19.87 -14.36 9.06
C ASN A 58 21.16 -13.58 9.30
N GLN A 59 21.09 -12.24 9.23
CA GLN A 59 22.23 -11.37 9.53
C GLN A 59 22.63 -11.41 11.00
N ASP A 60 21.65 -11.39 11.92
CA ASP A 60 21.94 -11.48 13.35
C ASP A 60 22.57 -12.85 13.69
N MET A 61 22.09 -13.95 13.11
CA MET A 61 22.70 -15.28 13.25
C MET A 61 24.14 -15.33 12.70
N ALA A 62 24.38 -14.76 11.52
CA ALA A 62 25.72 -14.69 10.92
C ALA A 62 26.69 -13.84 11.76
N ALA A 63 26.18 -12.85 12.50
CA ALA A 63 26.95 -12.00 13.39
C ALA A 63 27.04 -12.52 14.83
N GLU A 64 26.55 -13.73 15.11
CA GLU A 64 26.47 -14.35 16.45
C GLU A 64 25.74 -13.46 17.49
N LYS A 65 24.80 -12.64 17.02
CA LYS A 65 24.01 -11.75 17.88
C LYS A 65 22.66 -12.39 18.20
N PRO A 66 22.11 -12.12 19.40
CA PRO A 66 20.76 -12.56 19.70
C PRO A 66 19.77 -11.94 18.72
N PRO A 67 18.81 -12.71 18.20
CA PRO A 67 17.92 -12.25 17.16
C PRO A 67 17.03 -11.12 17.65
N ARG A 68 16.90 -10.07 16.82
CA ARG A 68 16.02 -8.94 17.12
C ARG A 68 14.55 -9.38 17.20
N LYS A 69 13.81 -8.77 18.11
CA LYS A 69 12.38 -9.04 18.30
C LYS A 69 11.56 -8.28 17.27
N PHE A 70 10.98 -9.02 16.34
CA PHE A 70 10.02 -8.52 15.37
C PHE A 70 8.59 -8.94 15.77
N LEU A 71 7.57 -8.25 15.26
CA LEU A 71 6.18 -8.65 15.37
C LEU A 71 6.02 -10.11 14.88
N GLY A 72 5.49 -10.98 15.73
CA GLY A 72 5.22 -12.39 15.38
C GLY A 72 6.40 -13.37 15.51
N THR A 73 7.64 -12.91 15.72
CA THR A 73 8.77 -13.81 16.03
C THR A 73 8.79 -14.15 17.52
N GLN A 74 8.59 -15.43 17.84
CA GLN A 74 8.76 -15.95 19.20
C GLN A 74 10.24 -15.85 19.60
N GLN A 75 10.49 -15.25 20.76
CA GLN A 75 11.80 -15.16 21.36
C GLN A 75 12.25 -16.59 21.72
N ALA A 76 13.32 -17.10 21.12
CA ALA A 76 13.95 -18.31 21.62
C ALA A 76 14.39 -18.01 23.07
N ARG A 77 13.74 -18.68 24.02
CA ARG A 77 14.09 -18.61 25.45
C ARG A 77 15.39 -19.35 25.71
#